data_AF-A0A2K0TLJ3-F1
#
_entry.id   AF-A0A2K0TLJ3-F1
#
_cell.length_a   1.000
_cell.length_b   1.000
_cell.length_c   1.000
_cell.angle_alpha   90.00
_cell.angle_beta   90.00
_cell.angle_gamma   90.00
#
_symmetry.space_group_name_H-M   'P 1'
#
loop_
_entity.id
_entity.type
_entity.pdbx_description
1 polymer ?
#
loop_
_entity_poly.entity_id
_entity_poly.type
_entity_poly.pdbx_seq_one_letter_code
_entity_poly.pdbx_strand_id
1 'polypeptide(L)'
;MELFSYHKGLKKLVEIGNSGMFRPEMLEAMGLPKDLRVYGFGLSLERPTMIKYAIQNIRELLGHQVDLNFIERNAAVRLDKD
;
A
#
# COMPACT_ATOMS: atom_id res chain seq x y z
N MET A 1 3.92 4.05 14.30
CA MET A 1 2.50 4.42 14.43
C MET A 1 1.76 3.75 13.28
N GLU A 2 0.69 3.03 13.57
CA GLU A 2 -0.10 2.35 12.54
C GLU A 2 -1.20 3.29 12.02
N LEU A 3 -1.52 3.18 10.74
CA LEU A 3 -2.57 3.94 10.07
C LEU A 3 -3.78 3.02 9.86
N PHE A 4 -4.95 3.47 10.33
CA PHE A 4 -6.21 2.74 10.21
C PHE A 4 -7.25 3.53 9.43
N SER A 5 -8.11 2.81 8.70
CA SER A 5 -9.29 3.38 8.04
C SER A 5 -10.49 2.47 8.20
N TYR A 6 -11.69 3.04 8.26
CA TYR A 6 -12.92 2.28 8.39
C TYR A 6 -13.35 1.71 7.03
N HIS A 7 -13.42 0.38 6.94
CA HIS A 7 -13.84 -0.30 5.72
C HIS A 7 -15.34 -0.55 5.71
N LYS A 8 -16.10 0.17 4.85
CA LYS A 8 -17.56 0.06 4.76
C LYS A 8 -18.05 -1.37 4.48
N GLY A 9 -17.37 -2.13 3.62
CA GLY A 9 -17.77 -3.50 3.26
C GLY A 9 -17.56 -4.54 4.37
N LEU A 10 -16.58 -4.31 5.25
CA LEU A 10 -16.23 -5.23 6.36
C LEU A 10 -16.77 -4.72 7.71
N LYS A 11 -17.32 -3.50 7.72
CA LYS A 11 -17.85 -2.78 8.88
C LYS A 11 -16.88 -2.70 10.07
N LYS A 12 -15.57 -2.61 9.80
CA LYS A 12 -14.52 -2.57 10.82
C LYS A 12 -13.38 -1.63 10.45
N LEU A 13 -12.63 -1.19 11.46
CA LEU A 13 -11.34 -0.53 11.27
C LEU A 13 -10.32 -1.55 10.76
N VAL A 14 -9.67 -1.22 9.65
CA VAL A 14 -8.61 -2.03 9.05
C VAL A 14 -7.34 -1.22 8.94
N GLU A 15 -6.21 -1.89 9.15
CA GLU A 15 -4.88 -1.31 8.97
C GLU A 15 -4.61 -1.10 7.48
N ILE A 16 -4.30 0.15 7.11
CA ILE A 16 -3.99 0.56 5.74
C ILE A 16 -2.50 0.78 5.50
N GLY A 17 -1.72 0.95 6.56
CA GLY A 17 -0.28 1.13 6.46
C GLY A 17 0.37 1.36 7.82
N ASN A 18 1.69 1.49 7.79
CA ASN A 18 2.51 1.74 8.97
C ASN A 18 3.40 2.96 8.73
N SER A 19 3.73 3.68 9.79
CA SER A 19 4.68 4.78 9.77
C SER A 19 5.60 4.74 10.99
N GLY A 20 6.73 5.43 10.90
CA GLY A 20 7.70 5.49 11.97
C GLY A 20 8.70 6.61 11.78
N MET A 21 9.41 6.91 12.87
CA MET A 21 10.60 7.72 12.84
C MET A 21 11.80 6.80 12.69
N PHE A 22 12.70 7.14 11.77
CA PHE A 22 13.97 6.43 11.67
C PHE A 22 14.80 6.70 12.93
N ARG A 23 15.36 5.63 13.49
CA ARG A 23 16.18 5.72 14.69
C ARG A 23 17.53 6.37 14.36
N PRO A 24 18.10 7.20 15.25
CA PRO A 24 19.37 7.87 14.99
C PRO A 24 20.50 6.90 14.62
N GLU A 25 20.60 5.75 15.28
CA GLU A 25 21.70 4.81 15.00
C GLU A 25 21.66 4.19 13.58
N MET A 26 20.49 4.19 12.93
CA MET A 26 20.36 3.77 11.54
C MET A 26 20.77 4.90 10.57
N LEU A 27 20.41 6.15 10.88
CA LEU A 27 20.76 7.32 10.06
C LEU A 27 22.25 7.67 10.15
N GLU A 28 22.84 7.57 11.35
CA GLU A 28 24.26 7.84 11.58
C GLU A 28 25.16 6.87 10.80
N ALA A 29 24.78 5.59 10.70
CA ALA A 29 25.49 4.60 9.90
C ALA A 29 25.50 4.91 8.39
N MET A 30 24.53 5.71 7.91
CA MET A 30 24.47 6.19 6.53
C MET A 30 25.25 7.50 6.30
N GLY A 31 25.89 8.06 7.33
CA GLY A 31 26.62 9.32 7.25
C GLY A 31 25.74 10.57 7.26
N LEU A 32 24.49 10.46 7.68
CA LEU A 32 23.57 11.60 7.74
C LEU A 32 23.83 12.48 8.99
N PRO A 33 23.52 13.79 8.94
CA PRO A 33 23.71 14.70 10.08
C PRO A 33 22.94 14.24 11.33
N LYS A 34 23.55 14.38 12.52
CA LYS A 34 22.95 13.94 13.81
C LYS A 34 21.64 14.64 14.16
N ASP A 35 21.48 15.87 13.71
CA ASP A 35 20.27 16.66 13.96
C ASP A 35 19.15 16.40 12.93
N LEU A 36 19.41 15.55 11.94
CA LEU A 36 18.41 15.17 10.94
C LEU A 36 17.41 14.19 11.53
N ARG A 37 16.12 14.49 11.37
CA ARG A 37 15.02 13.59 11.73
C ARG A 37 14.26 13.20 10.48
N VAL A 38 14.13 11.90 10.25
CA VAL A 38 13.43 11.35 9.07
C VAL A 38 12.22 10.57 9.53
N TYR A 39 11.08 10.81 8.89
CA TYR A 39 9.86 10.00 9.02
C TYR A 39 9.69 9.15 7.76
N GLY A 40 9.23 7.92 7.95
CA GLY A 40 8.89 7.00 6.88
C GLY A 40 7.48 6.47 7.07
N PHE A 41 6.80 6.19 5.95
CA PHE A 41 5.54 5.45 5.96
C PHE A 41 5.49 4.49 4.78
N GLY A 42 4.69 3.45 4.91
CA GLY A 42 4.49 2.44 3.88
C GLY A 42 3.07 1.91 3.90
N LEU A 43 2.55 1.63 2.71
CA LEU A 43 1.25 0.99 2.50
C LEU A 43 1.38 -0.09 1.41
N SER A 44 0.64 -1.18 1.56
CA SER A 44 0.56 -2.23 0.53
C SER A 44 -0.30 -1.73 -0.62
N LEU A 45 0.10 -2.06 -1.86
CA LEU A 45 -0.67 -1.72 -3.07
C LEU A 45 -1.74 -2.77 -3.36
N GLU A 46 -1.49 -4.00 -2.96
CA GLU A 46 -2.30 -5.17 -3.25
C GLU A 46 -3.64 -5.09 -2.53
N ARG A 47 -3.65 -4.74 -1.23
CA ARG A 47 -4.89 -4.66 -0.44
C ARG A 47 -5.86 -3.58 -0.96
N PRO A 48 -5.45 -2.32 -1.21
CA PRO A 48 -6.32 -1.32 -1.84
C PRO A 48 -6.82 -1.73 -3.22
N THR A 49 -5.96 -2.37 -4.02
CA THR A 49 -6.33 -2.81 -5.38
C THR A 49 -7.37 -3.93 -5.33
N MET A 50 -7.17 -4.92 -4.46
CA MET A 50 -8.15 -5.99 -4.25
C MET A 50 -9.51 -5.45 -3.77
N ILE A 51 -9.52 -4.46 -2.88
CA ILE A 51 -10.76 -3.80 -2.44
C ILE A 51 -11.43 -3.05 -3.61
N LYS A 52 -10.65 -2.28 -4.39
CA LYS A 52 -11.16 -1.48 -5.53
C LYS A 52 -11.79 -2.33 -6.61
N TYR A 53 -11.17 -3.47 -6.94
CA TYR A 53 -11.63 -4.37 -7.99
C TYR A 53 -12.45 -5.56 -7.47
N ALA A 54 -12.78 -5.57 -6.17
CA ALA A 54 -13.52 -6.66 -5.50
C ALA A 54 -12.90 -8.06 -5.72
N ILE A 55 -11.58 -8.14 -5.78
CA ILE A 55 -10.82 -9.38 -5.97
C ILE A 55 -10.63 -10.05 -4.61
N GLN A 56 -10.99 -11.32 -4.50
CA GLN A 56 -10.82 -12.09 -3.25
C GLN A 56 -9.45 -12.76 -3.14
N ASN A 57 -8.81 -13.07 -4.27
CA ASN A 57 -7.55 -13.79 -4.31
C ASN A 57 -6.44 -12.95 -4.99
N ILE A 58 -5.35 -12.70 -4.25
CA ILE A 58 -4.20 -11.95 -4.76
C ILE A 58 -3.55 -12.56 -6.02
N ARG A 59 -3.68 -13.89 -6.23
CA ARG A 59 -3.13 -14.58 -7.42
C ARG A 59 -3.82 -14.18 -8.72
N GLU A 60 -5.07 -13.72 -8.62
CA GLU A 60 -5.83 -13.17 -9.74
C GLU A 60 -5.43 -11.72 -10.05
N LEU A 61 -4.68 -11.08 -9.15
CA LEU A 61 -4.15 -9.74 -9.34
C LEU A 61 -2.70 -9.77 -9.82
N LEU A 62 -1.87 -10.65 -9.26
CA LEU A 62 -0.42 -10.65 -9.49
C LEU A 62 0.15 -12.07 -9.54
N GLY A 63 0.84 -12.39 -10.63
CA GLY A 63 1.53 -13.66 -10.83
C GLY A 63 1.23 -14.30 -12.18
N HIS A 64 1.81 -15.47 -12.42
CA HIS A 64 1.67 -16.20 -13.70
C HIS A 64 0.29 -16.84 -13.89
N GLN A 65 -0.56 -16.85 -12.85
CA GLN A 65 -1.92 -17.42 -12.90
C GLN A 65 -2.97 -16.36 -13.23
N VAL A 66 -2.55 -15.14 -13.54
CA VAL A 66 -3.45 -14.03 -13.86
C VAL A 66 -4.18 -14.29 -15.19
N ASP A 67 -5.47 -13.94 -15.25
CA ASP A 67 -6.21 -13.99 -16.50
C ASP A 67 -5.82 -12.78 -17.37
N LEU A 68 -5.24 -13.04 -18.55
CA LEU A 68 -4.86 -11.98 -19.49
C LEU A 68 -6.07 -11.21 -20.02
N ASN A 69 -7.24 -11.86 -20.15
CA ASN A 69 -8.47 -11.18 -20.57
C ASN A 69 -8.91 -10.16 -19.52
N PHE A 70 -8.70 -10.45 -18.23
CA PHE A 70 -8.95 -9.50 -17.15
C PHE A 70 -8.04 -8.28 -17.30
N ILE A 71 -6.74 -8.47 -17.58
CA ILE A 71 -5.80 -7.36 -17.78
C ILE A 71 -6.22 -6.49 -18.98
N GLU A 72 -6.54 -7.11 -20.12
CA GLU A 72 -6.89 -6.39 -21.35
C GLU A 72 -8.20 -5.58 -21.23
N ARG A 73 -9.21 -6.13 -20.53
CA ARG A 73 -10.51 -5.47 -20.37
C ARG A 73 -10.48 -4.35 -19.35
N ASN A 74 -9.54 -4.37 -18.41
CA ASN A 74 -9.46 -3.34 -17.39
C ASN A 74 -9.02 -2.02 -18.00
N ALA A 75 -9.73 -0.95 -17.62
CA ALA A 75 -9.31 0.39 -17.99
C ALA A 75 -7.93 0.70 -17.39
N ALA A 76 -7.09 1.39 -18.17
CA ALA A 76 -5.83 1.92 -17.67
C ALA A 76 -6.08 2.75 -16.40
N VAL A 77 -5.28 2.50 -15.36
CA VAL A 77 -5.38 3.25 -14.11
C VAL A 77 -5.07 4.72 -14.39
N ARG A 78 -6.08 5.57 -14.28
CA ARG A 78 -5.93 7.03 -14.34
C ARG A 78 -6.22 7.58 -12.96
N LEU A 79 -5.30 8.41 -12.45
CA LEU A 79 -5.45 9.08 -11.16
C LEU A 79 -6.43 10.27 -11.23
N ASP A 80 -6.78 10.67 -12.45
CA ASP A 80 -7.68 11.80 -12.71
C ASP A 80 -8.93 11.29 -13.42
N LYS A 81 -9.99 11.03 -12.66
CA LYS A 81 -11.40 11.11 -13.09
C LYS A 81 -12.26 11.20 -11.83
N ASP A 82 -13.00 12.30 -11.72
CA ASP A 82 -14.22 12.38 -10.91
C ASP A 82 -15.19 11.23 -11.25
#